data_AF-A0A2E8JI49-F1
#
_entry.id   AF-A0A2E8JI49-F1
#
_cell.length_a   1.000
_cell.length_b   1.000
_cell.length_c   1.000
_cell.angle_alpha   90.00
_cell.angle_beta   90.00
_cell.angle_gamma   90.00
#
_symmetry.space_group_name_H-M   'P 1'
#
loop_
_entity.id
_entity.type
_entity.pdbx_description
1 polymer ?
#
loop_
_entity_poly.entity_id
_entity_poly.type
_entity_poly.pdbx_seq_one_letter_code
_entity_poly.pdbx_strand_id
1 'polypeptide(L)'
;MKPEESSDAPFEEGPNPRLFPRINQLAKISFCIGIGDIIVVIYMFFIGLEYDVVLWWLIALFLTSAFGAFCGHCACKQIRTRRPHQTGKGMAVFGLIGCYVCIGLFFFGFWLLSHGTV
;
A
#
# COMPACT_ATOMS: atom_id res chain seq x y z
N MET A 1 25.32 36.31 36.97
CA MET A 1 25.61 35.50 35.77
C MET A 1 25.10 34.10 36.04
N LYS A 2 24.02 33.67 35.37
CA LYS A 2 23.54 32.28 35.45
C LYS A 2 24.16 31.53 34.27
N PRO A 3 24.73 30.33 34.46
CA PRO A 3 25.28 29.54 33.36
C PRO A 3 24.11 28.99 32.52
N GLU A 4 24.16 29.25 31.21
CA GLU A 4 23.28 28.61 30.23
C GLU A 4 23.72 27.16 30.05
N GLU A 5 22.86 26.22 30.44
CA GLU A 5 23.07 24.79 30.25
C GLU A 5 22.80 24.44 28.79
N SER A 6 23.81 23.86 28.13
CA SER A 6 23.78 23.43 26.74
C SER A 6 22.70 22.38 26.52
N SER A 7 21.62 22.77 25.85
CA SER A 7 20.55 21.88 25.42
C SER A 7 21.03 20.95 24.30
N ASP A 8 21.69 19.85 24.66
CA ASP A 8 21.94 18.67 23.80
C ASP A 8 20.66 17.83 23.61
N ALA A 9 19.53 18.49 23.32
CA ALA A 9 18.34 17.80 22.86
C ALA A 9 18.54 17.48 21.37
N PRO A 10 18.37 16.23 20.91
CA PRO A 10 18.33 15.96 19.48
C PRO A 10 17.23 16.85 18.91
N PHE A 11 17.57 17.65 17.90
CA PHE A 11 16.62 18.51 17.19
C PHE A 11 15.41 17.66 16.83
N GLU A 12 14.33 17.75 17.61
CA GLU A 12 13.01 17.33 17.18
C GLU A 12 12.68 18.28 16.04
N GLU A 13 13.06 17.87 14.84
CA GLU A 13 12.76 18.55 13.60
C GLU A 13 11.23 18.62 13.54
N GLY A 14 10.69 19.77 13.96
CA GLY A 14 9.27 19.99 14.11
C GLY A 14 8.56 19.55 12.83
N PRO A 15 7.33 19.00 12.93
CA PRO A 15 6.67 18.33 11.83
C PRO A 15 6.61 19.26 10.61
N ASN A 16 7.49 19.04 9.62
CA ASN A 16 7.54 19.88 8.44
C ASN A 16 6.16 19.82 7.74
N PRO A 17 5.38 20.92 7.73
CA PRO A 17 3.98 20.88 7.33
C PRO A 17 3.81 20.56 5.83
N ARG A 18 4.88 20.68 5.04
CA ARG A 18 4.91 20.30 3.62
C ARG A 18 5.01 18.79 3.38
N LEU A 19 5.42 17.99 4.38
CA LEU A 19 5.49 16.52 4.25
C LEU A 19 4.17 15.82 4.60
N PHE A 20 3.32 16.43 5.42
CA PHE A 20 1.98 15.91 5.75
C PHE A 20 1.08 15.66 4.53
N PRO A 21 1.00 16.58 3.54
CA PRO A 21 0.26 16.36 2.31
C PRO A 21 0.76 15.12 1.55
N ARG A 22 2.08 14.90 1.50
CA ARG A 22 2.67 13.75 0.80
C ARG A 22 2.37 12.42 1.49
N ILE A 23 2.44 12.36 2.83
CA ILE A 23 2.12 11.14 3.59
C ILE A 23 0.65 10.74 3.35
N ASN A 24 -0.26 11.72 3.43
CA ASN A 24 -1.68 11.50 3.20
C ASN A 24 -1.96 11.11 1.73
N GLN A 25 -1.24 11.68 0.77
CA GLN A 25 -1.35 11.28 -0.63
C GLN A 25 -0.86 9.85 -0.88
N LEU A 26 0.26 9.43 -0.30
CA LEU A 26 0.74 8.04 -0.41
C LEU A 26 -0.23 7.04 0.21
N ALA A 27 -0.79 7.36 1.38
CA ALA A 27 -1.83 6.55 2.02
C ALA A 27 -3.08 6.43 1.15
N LYS A 28 -3.52 7.54 0.55
CA LYS A 28 -4.66 7.55 -0.39
C LYS A 28 -4.38 6.75 -1.66
N ILE A 29 -3.18 6.87 -2.23
CA ILE A 29 -2.79 6.09 -3.42
C ILE A 29 -2.84 4.60 -3.10
N SER A 30 -2.22 4.17 -2.00
CA SER A 30 -2.25 2.77 -1.55
C SER A 30 -3.69 2.26 -1.35
N PHE A 31 -4.54 3.08 -0.72
CA PHE A 31 -5.95 2.75 -0.50
C PHE A 31 -6.74 2.65 -1.80
N CYS A 32 -6.60 3.61 -2.71
CA CYS A 32 -7.29 3.59 -4.01
C CYS A 32 -6.85 2.42 -4.88
N ILE A 33 -5.55 2.08 -4.88
CA ILE A 33 -5.03 0.91 -5.59
C ILE A 33 -5.62 -0.36 -4.99
N GLY A 34 -5.57 -0.53 -3.67
CA GLY A 34 -6.13 -1.72 -3.01
C GLY A 34 -7.62 -1.92 -3.28
N ILE A 35 -8.43 -0.84 -3.23
CA ILE A 35 -9.86 -0.93 -3.58
C ILE A 35 -10.05 -1.23 -5.07
N GLY A 36 -9.29 -0.56 -5.94
CA GLY A 36 -9.35 -0.78 -7.38
C GLY A 36 -9.06 -2.23 -7.75
N ASP A 37 -7.97 -2.78 -7.20
CA ASP A 37 -7.58 -4.18 -7.41
C ASP A 37 -8.70 -5.12 -6.93
N ILE A 38 -9.30 -4.90 -5.76
CA ILE A 38 -10.42 -5.72 -5.26
C ILE A 38 -11.63 -5.67 -6.20
N ILE A 39 -12.04 -4.48 -6.63
CA ILE A 39 -13.20 -4.33 -7.53
C ILE A 39 -12.94 -5.02 -8.87
N VAL A 40 -11.74 -4.85 -9.43
CA VAL A 40 -11.36 -5.47 -10.70
C VAL A 40 -11.33 -7.00 -10.56
N VAL A 41 -10.78 -7.56 -9.48
CA VAL A 41 -10.81 -9.00 -9.20
C VAL A 41 -12.24 -9.54 -9.20
N ILE A 42 -13.16 -8.86 -8.49
CA ILE A 42 -14.57 -9.26 -8.42
C ILE A 42 -15.18 -9.21 -9.82
N TYR A 43 -14.97 -8.13 -10.57
CA TYR A 43 -15.53 -7.96 -11.91
C TYR A 43 -15.05 -9.06 -12.88
N MET A 44 -13.75 -9.37 -12.87
CA MET A 44 -13.19 -10.41 -13.74
C MET A 44 -13.66 -11.82 -13.38
N PHE A 45 -13.94 -12.09 -12.10
CA PHE A 45 -14.52 -13.37 -11.68
C PHE A 45 -15.87 -13.65 -12.34
N PHE A 46 -16.68 -12.61 -12.60
CA PHE A 46 -18.01 -12.76 -13.21
C PHE A 46 -18.01 -12.84 -14.73
N ILE A 47 -16.95 -12.37 -15.40
CA ILE A 47 -16.98 -12.18 -16.86
C ILE A 47 -16.50 -13.42 -17.63
N GLY A 48 -15.77 -14.33 -16.99
CA GLY A 48 -15.25 -15.53 -17.66
C GLY A 48 -14.27 -15.12 -18.77
N LEU A 49 -13.01 -14.89 -18.41
CA LEU A 49 -11.98 -14.45 -19.34
C LEU A 49 -11.29 -15.61 -20.05
N GLU A 50 -10.84 -15.36 -21.28
CA GLU A 50 -9.92 -16.24 -22.00
C GLU A 50 -8.57 -16.36 -21.28
N TYR A 51 -7.90 -17.51 -21.43
CA TYR A 51 -6.67 -17.85 -20.71
C TYR A 51 -5.56 -16.79 -20.84
N ASP A 52 -5.30 -16.30 -22.06
CA ASP A 52 -4.26 -15.29 -22.30
C ASP A 52 -4.58 -13.97 -21.58
N VAL A 53 -5.86 -13.60 -21.54
CA VAL A 53 -6.32 -12.38 -20.85
C VAL A 53 -6.19 -12.53 -19.34
N VAL A 54 -6.44 -13.72 -18.79
CA VAL A 54 -6.25 -14.02 -17.36
C VAL A 54 -4.78 -13.87 -16.96
N LEU A 55 -3.83 -14.35 -17.78
CA LEU A 55 -2.40 -14.25 -17.47
C LEU A 55 -1.93 -12.78 -17.43
N TRP A 56 -2.27 -12.00 -18.46
CA TRP A 56 -1.95 -10.56 -18.48
C TRP A 56 -2.58 -9.81 -17.31
N TRP A 57 -3.81 -10.17 -16.97
CA TRP A 57 -4.51 -9.59 -15.83
C TRP A 57 -3.83 -9.92 -14.50
N LEU A 58 -3.41 -11.17 -14.28
CA LEU A 58 -2.67 -11.57 -13.09
C LEU A 58 -1.36 -10.78 -12.95
N ILE A 59 -0.61 -10.60 -14.04
CA ILE A 59 0.61 -9.80 -14.04
C ILE A 59 0.30 -8.34 -13.66
N ALA A 60 -0.75 -7.75 -14.25
CA ALA A 60 -1.16 -6.40 -13.92
C ALA A 60 -1.56 -6.25 -12.45
N LEU A 61 -2.34 -7.19 -11.92
CA LEU A 61 -2.75 -7.25 -10.52
C LEU A 61 -1.53 -7.30 -9.58
N PHE A 62 -0.54 -8.14 -9.90
CA PHE A 62 0.67 -8.23 -9.10
C PHE A 62 1.45 -6.91 -9.09
N LEU A 63 1.63 -6.27 -10.25
CA LEU A 63 2.35 -5.01 -10.37
C LEU A 63 1.65 -3.86 -9.63
N THR A 64 0.33 -3.72 -9.81
CA THR A 64 -0.46 -2.68 -9.13
C THR A 64 -0.45 -2.89 -7.62
N SER A 65 -0.71 -4.12 -7.16
CA SER A 65 -0.69 -4.44 -5.73
C SER A 65 0.69 -4.30 -5.11
N ALA A 66 1.77 -4.67 -5.79
CA ALA A 66 3.13 -4.48 -5.30
C ALA A 66 3.46 -2.98 -5.12
N PHE A 67 3.07 -2.15 -6.10
CA PHE A 67 3.23 -0.70 -6.01
C PHE A 67 2.36 -0.11 -4.89
N GLY A 68 1.10 -0.52 -4.78
CA GLY A 68 0.19 -0.10 -3.72
C GLY A 68 0.69 -0.49 -2.31
N ALA A 69 1.23 -1.69 -2.15
CA ALA A 69 1.86 -2.14 -0.91
C ALA A 69 3.11 -1.33 -0.58
N PHE A 70 3.95 -1.01 -1.58
CA PHE A 70 5.13 -0.16 -1.39
C PHE A 70 4.74 1.26 -0.92
N CYS A 71 3.72 1.87 -1.54
CA CYS A 71 3.19 3.17 -1.12
C CYS A 71 2.63 3.10 0.31
N GLY A 72 1.90 2.04 0.65
CA GLY A 72 1.37 1.81 1.99
C GLY A 72 2.46 1.66 3.05
N HIS A 73 3.54 0.92 2.74
CA HIS A 73 4.69 0.75 3.62
C HIS A 73 5.42 2.07 3.86
N CYS A 74 5.65 2.83 2.79
CA CYS A 74 6.26 4.16 2.89
C CYS A 74 5.42 5.10 3.76
N ALA A 75 4.10 5.13 3.55
CA ALA A 75 3.17 5.93 4.35
C ALA A 75 3.17 5.49 5.83
N CYS A 76 3.05 4.19 6.10
CA CYS A 76 3.06 3.63 7.45
C CYS A 76 4.38 3.91 8.18
N LYS A 77 5.52 3.76 7.50
CA LYS A 77 6.85 4.06 8.06
C LYS A 77 6.96 5.54 8.44
N GLN A 78 6.53 6.45 7.56
CA GLN A 78 6.56 7.89 7.81
C GLN A 78 5.61 8.32 8.95
N ILE A 79 4.42 7.71 9.05
CA ILE A 79 3.48 7.94 10.16
C ILE A 79 4.06 7.45 11.48
N ARG A 80 4.69 6.26 11.49
CA ARG A 80 5.31 5.68 12.69
C ARG A 80 6.45 6.56 13.22
N THR A 81 7.29 7.11 12.34
CA THR A 81 8.39 8.00 12.73
C THR A 81 7.91 9.34 13.29
N ARG A 82 6.74 9.85 12.86
CA ARG A 82 6.28 11.22 13.19
C ARG A 82 5.25 11.34 14.32
N ARG A 83 4.58 10.24 14.69
CA ARG A 83 3.76 9.97 15.91
C ARG A 83 2.55 9.10 15.51
N PRO A 84 2.24 8.03 16.26
CA PRO A 84 1.25 7.01 15.86
C PRO A 84 -0.22 7.45 15.89
N HIS A 85 -0.53 8.64 16.41
CA HIS A 85 -1.90 9.17 16.56
C HIS A 85 -2.43 9.95 15.34
N GLN A 86 -1.70 9.97 14.21
CA GLN A 86 -2.14 10.71 13.03
C GLN A 86 -3.29 10.04 12.27
N THR A 87 -4.31 10.84 11.98
CA THR A 87 -5.39 10.61 11.02
C THR A 87 -4.80 10.29 9.65
N GLY A 88 -4.85 9.01 9.25
CA GLY A 88 -4.26 8.52 7.98
C GLY A 88 -3.63 7.13 8.10
N LYS A 89 -3.26 6.71 9.33
CA LYS A 89 -2.74 5.35 9.59
C LYS A 89 -3.71 4.26 9.16
N GLY A 90 -5.01 4.44 9.44
CA GLY A 90 -6.05 3.50 9.04
C GLY A 90 -6.08 3.28 7.53
N MET A 91 -6.15 4.35 6.74
CA MET A 91 -6.20 4.24 5.26
C MET A 91 -4.97 3.54 4.69
N ALA A 92 -3.77 3.88 5.18
CA ALA A 92 -2.53 3.24 4.73
C ALA A 92 -2.51 1.74 5.06
N VAL A 93 -2.96 1.36 6.27
CA VAL A 93 -3.04 -0.05 6.68
C VAL A 93 -4.09 -0.81 5.88
N PHE A 94 -5.28 -0.23 5.66
CA PHE A 94 -6.32 -0.87 4.84
C PHE A 94 -5.88 -1.08 3.39
N GLY A 95 -5.26 -0.07 2.76
CA GLY A 95 -4.72 -0.19 1.40
C GLY A 95 -3.64 -1.28 1.32
N LEU A 96 -2.75 -1.32 2.31
CA LEU A 96 -1.68 -2.30 2.39
C LEU A 96 -2.20 -3.73 2.57
N ILE A 97 -3.17 -3.95 3.46
CA ILE A 97 -3.83 -5.26 3.64
C ILE A 97 -4.50 -5.69 2.33
N GLY A 98 -5.25 -4.80 1.67
CA GLY A 98 -5.89 -5.09 0.39
C GLY A 98 -4.88 -5.51 -0.68
N CYS A 99 -3.80 -4.76 -0.83
CA CYS A 99 -2.72 -5.10 -1.77
C CYS A 99 -2.08 -6.46 -1.46
N TYR A 100 -1.86 -6.81 -0.19
CA TYR A 100 -1.32 -8.13 0.18
C TYR A 100 -2.29 -9.27 -0.12
N VAL A 101 -3.59 -9.08 0.10
CA VAL A 101 -4.62 -10.06 -0.28
C VAL A 101 -4.59 -10.28 -1.79
N CYS A 102 -4.51 -9.21 -2.58
CA CYS A 102 -4.42 -9.29 -4.05
C CYS A 102 -3.13 -9.98 -4.54
N ILE A 103 -1.99 -9.78 -3.87
CA ILE A 103 -0.76 -10.56 -4.14
C ILE A 103 -0.97 -12.04 -3.82
N GLY A 104 -1.65 -12.37 -2.71
CA GLY A 104 -2.00 -13.76 -2.39
C GLY A 104 -2.90 -14.39 -3.45
N LEU A 105 -3.89 -13.64 -3.94
CA LEU A 105 -4.76 -14.05 -5.04
C LEU A 105 -3.99 -14.25 -6.35
N PHE A 106 -2.98 -13.43 -6.62
CA PHE A 106 -2.08 -13.66 -7.76
C PHE A 106 -1.41 -15.02 -7.68
N PHE A 107 -0.77 -15.36 -6.54
CA PHE A 107 -0.12 -16.66 -6.38
C PHE A 107 -1.11 -17.82 -6.47
N PHE A 108 -2.32 -17.65 -5.91
CA PHE A 108 -3.37 -18.65 -6.02
C PHE A 108 -3.86 -18.84 -7.47
N GLY A 109 -4.10 -17.75 -8.20
CA GLY A 109 -4.50 -17.80 -9.60
C GLY A 109 -3.41 -18.40 -10.48
N PHE A 110 -2.15 -18.02 -10.27
CA PHE A 110 -1.02 -18.59 -10.98
C PHE A 110 -0.86 -20.09 -10.70
N TRP A 111 -1.05 -20.52 -9.44
CA TRP A 111 -1.06 -21.93 -9.06
C TRP A 111 -2.18 -22.70 -9.79
N LEU A 112 -3.39 -22.16 -9.84
CA LEU A 112 -4.51 -22.76 -10.57
C LEU A 112 -4.24 -22.87 -12.07
N LEU A 113 -3.65 -21.84 -12.69
CA LEU A 113 -3.27 -21.90 -14.11
C LEU A 113 -2.23 -22.99 -14.35
N SER A 114 -1.22 -23.10 -13.47
CA SER A 114 -0.16 -24.10 -13.60
C SER A 114 -0.65 -25.56 -13.44
N HIS A 115 -1.74 -25.76 -12.70
CA HIS A 115 -2.35 -27.08 -12.51
C HIS A 115 -3.52 -27.40 -13.45
N GLY A 116 -4.14 -26.38 -14.06
CA GLY A 116 -5.23 -26.54 -15.01
C GLY A 116 -4.77 -26.83 -16.45
N THR A 117 -3.47 -26.69 -16.73
CA THR A 117 -2.85 -27.05 -18.02
C THR A 117 -2.42 -28.52 -18.09
N VAL A 118 -3.34 -29.44 -17.77
CA VAL A 118 -3.17 -30.90 -18.01
C VAL A 118 -4.23 -31.38 -18.99
#